data_AF-A0A3M0Y544-F1
#
_entry.id   AF-A0A3M0Y544-F1
#
_cell.length_a   1.000
_cell.length_b   1.000
_cell.length_c   1.000
_cell.angle_alpha   90.00
_cell.angle_beta   90.00
_cell.angle_gamma   90.00
#
_symmetry.space_group_name_H-M   'P 1'
#
loop_
_entity.id
_entity.type
_entity.pdbx_description
1 polymer ?
#
loop_
_entity_poly.entity_id
_entity_poly.type
_entity_poly.pdbx_seq_one_letter_code
_entity_poly.pdbx_strand_id
1 'polypeptide(L)'
;MSKIVGYLLALLGLAGVALFSIPKLKSKLNLPFNVSDTILMGVSAVLLVVGILLVVRSGSGRARAAEVPIYEGKQVVGFRRLKK
;
A
#
# COMPACT_ATOMS: atom_id res chain seq x y z
N MET A 1 -1.35 0.80 -13.02
CA MET A 1 -1.30 -0.67 -12.89
C MET A 1 -0.51 -1.13 -11.67
N SER A 2 0.72 -0.65 -11.45
CA SER A 2 1.56 -1.02 -10.29
C SER A 2 0.87 -0.83 -8.92
N LYS A 3 0.07 0.22 -8.74
CA LYS A 3 -0.74 0.44 -7.53
C LYS A 3 -1.78 -0.67 -7.28
N ILE A 4 -2.47 -1.09 -8.32
CA ILE A 4 -3.52 -2.11 -8.24
C ILE A 4 -2.90 -3.46 -7.85
N VAL A 5 -1.77 -3.81 -8.46
CA VAL A 5 -1.00 -5.01 -8.09
C VAL A 5 -0.50 -4.94 -6.65
N GLY A 6 0.01 -3.78 -6.21
CA GLY A 6 0.42 -3.56 -4.83
C GLY A 6 -0.71 -3.71 -3.82
N TYR A 7 -1.90 -3.17 -4.11
CA TYR A 7 -3.09 -3.33 -3.26
C TYR A 7 -3.57 -4.79 -3.20
N LEU A 8 -3.57 -5.51 -4.32
CA LEU A 8 -3.93 -6.93 -4.33
C LEU A 8 -2.96 -7.77 -3.50
N LEU A 9 -1.65 -7.52 -3.63
CA LEU A 9 -0.62 -8.18 -2.82
C LEU A 9 -0.77 -7.86 -1.33
N ALA A 10 -1.00 -6.59 -0.99
CA ALA A 10 -1.21 -6.17 0.39
C ALA A 10 -2.48 -6.78 1.00
N LEU A 11 -3.57 -6.86 0.23
CA LEU A 11 -4.81 -7.51 0.65
C LEU A 11 -4.63 -9.00 0.90
N LEU A 12 -3.90 -9.70 0.03
CA LEU A 12 -3.58 -11.12 0.22
C LEU A 12 -2.69 -11.34 1.46
N GLY A 13 -1.69 -10.49 1.68
CA GLY A 13 -0.86 -10.53 2.89
C GLY A 13 -1.68 -10.28 4.15
N LEU A 14 -2.57 -9.28 4.13
CA LEU A 14 -3.50 -9.00 5.24
C LEU A 14 -4.45 -10.16 5.53
N ALA A 15 -5.02 -10.77 4.48
CA ALA A 15 -5.87 -11.93 4.62
C ALA A 15 -5.11 -13.12 5.24
N GLY A 16 -3.87 -13.34 4.82
CA GLY A 16 -3.01 -14.38 5.39
C GLY A 16 -2.69 -14.16 6.88
N VAL A 17 -2.37 -12.91 7.28
CA VAL A 17 -2.18 -12.54 8.69
C VAL A 17 -3.46 -12.69 9.50
N ALA A 18 -4.62 -12.34 8.92
CA ALA A 18 -5.91 -12.51 9.57
C ALA A 18 -6.26 -13.98 9.78
N LEU A 19 -5.94 -14.85 8.82
CA LEU A 19 -6.11 -16.30 8.94
C LEU A 19 -5.21 -16.91 10.01
N PHE A 20 -3.99 -16.40 10.16
CA PHE A 20 -3.09 -16.79 11.25
C PHE A 20 -3.63 -16.32 12.62
N SER A 21 -4.07 -15.06 12.72
CA SER A 21 -4.46 -14.45 14.01
C SER A 21 -5.84 -14.88 14.50
N ILE A 22 -6.72 -15.33 13.59
CA ILE A 22 -8.10 -15.70 13.92
C ILE A 22 -8.33 -17.18 13.52
N PRO A 23 -8.15 -18.13 14.44
CA PRO A 23 -8.29 -19.56 14.17
C PRO A 23 -9.68 -19.96 13.64
N LYS A 24 -10.73 -19.21 14.02
CA LYS A 24 -12.10 -19.39 13.51
C LYS A 24 -12.25 -19.13 12.01
N LEU A 25 -11.38 -18.31 11.42
CA LEU A 25 -11.36 -18.10 9.97
C LEU A 25 -10.65 -19.26 9.26
N LYS A 26 -9.55 -19.75 9.84
CA LYS A 26 -8.83 -20.94 9.36
C LYS A 26 -9.73 -22.18 9.36
N SER A 27 -10.55 -22.36 10.39
CA SER A 27 -11.45 -23.53 10.49
C SER A 27 -12.64 -23.49 9.52
N LYS A 28 -12.98 -22.32 8.96
CA LYS A 28 -14.03 -22.19 7.93
C LYS A 28 -13.48 -22.35 6.51
N LEU A 29 -12.18 -22.16 6.33
CA LEU A 29 -11.46 -22.35 5.09
C LEU A 29 -10.83 -23.74 5.09
N ASN A 30 -11.51 -24.70 4.45
CA ASN A 30 -10.92 -26.00 4.14
C ASN A 30 -9.81 -25.81 3.09
N LEU A 31 -8.62 -25.47 3.57
CA LEU A 31 -7.43 -25.44 2.74
C LEU A 31 -7.08 -26.88 2.34
N PRO A 32 -6.89 -27.17 1.04
CA PRO A 32 -6.56 -28.51 0.55
C PRO A 32 -5.18 -29.01 1.02
N PHE A 33 -4.40 -28.15 1.69
CA PHE A 33 -3.06 -28.45 2.18
C PHE A 33 -2.92 -28.00 3.62
N ASN A 34 -2.26 -28.83 4.45
CA ASN A 34 -1.97 -28.49 5.83
C ASN A 34 -0.73 -27.58 5.85
N VAL A 35 -0.96 -26.26 5.81
CA VAL A 35 0.13 -25.28 5.82
C VAL A 35 0.57 -25.03 7.26
N SER A 36 1.86 -25.25 7.54
CA SER A 36 2.46 -24.93 8.83
C SER A 36 2.27 -23.44 9.15
N ASP A 37 1.88 -23.12 10.39
CA ASP A 37 1.61 -21.75 10.82
C ASP A 37 2.84 -20.84 10.64
N THR A 38 4.04 -21.38 10.79
CA THR A 38 5.31 -20.67 10.54
C THR A 38 5.46 -20.26 9.08
N ILE A 39 5.08 -21.13 8.14
CA ILE A 39 5.15 -20.87 6.70
C ILE A 39 4.08 -19.86 6.30
N LEU A 40 2.86 -20.02 6.81
CA LEU A 40 1.75 -19.11 6.52
C LEU A 40 2.07 -17.69 7.00
N MET A 41 2.60 -17.56 8.22
CA MET A 41 3.05 -16.29 8.79
C MET A 41 4.17 -15.67 7.96
N GLY A 42 5.20 -16.46 7.60
CA GLY A 42 6.34 -15.99 6.81
C GLY A 42 5.94 -15.48 5.43
N VAL A 43 5.15 -16.26 4.68
CA VAL A 43 4.68 -15.89 3.34
C VAL A 43 3.76 -14.66 3.40
N SER A 44 2.86 -14.60 4.38
CA SER A 44 1.94 -13.47 4.55
C SER A 44 2.68 -12.18 4.90
N ALA A 45 3.69 -12.26 5.77
CA ALA A 45 4.53 -11.11 6.12
C ALA A 45 5.31 -10.58 4.92
N VAL A 46 5.93 -11.47 4.12
CA VAL A 46 6.65 -11.09 2.90
C VAL A 46 5.72 -10.43 1.88
N LEU A 47 4.54 -11.02 1.63
CA LEU A 47 3.54 -10.46 0.73
C LEU A 47 3.07 -9.06 1.16
N LEU A 48 2.85 -8.89 2.47
CA LEU A 48 2.40 -7.63 3.04
C LEU A 48 3.49 -6.54 2.90
N VAL A 49 4.74 -6.86 3.24
CA VAL A 49 5.88 -5.93 3.11
C VAL A 49 6.10 -5.55 1.64
N VAL A 50 6.15 -6.52 0.73
CA VAL A 50 6.35 -6.26 -0.71
C VAL A 50 5.17 -5.46 -1.29
N GLY A 51 3.93 -5.79 -0.90
CA GLY A 51 2.73 -5.07 -1.31
C GLY A 51 2.76 -3.61 -0.87
N ILE A 52 3.08 -3.34 0.40
CA ILE A 52 3.23 -1.98 0.92
C ILE A 52 4.32 -1.22 0.18
N LEU A 53 5.51 -1.83 -0.02
CA LEU A 53 6.62 -1.19 -0.72
C LEU A 53 6.24 -0.79 -2.15
N LEU A 54 5.50 -1.63 -2.88
CA LEU A 54 5.01 -1.32 -4.22
C LEU A 54 3.99 -0.17 -4.24
N VAL A 55 3.08 -0.13 -3.26
CA VAL A 55 2.10 0.96 -3.12
C VAL A 55 2.80 2.28 -2.80
N VAL A 56 3.70 2.29 -1.82
CA VAL A 56 4.44 3.49 -1.40
C VAL A 56 5.32 4.01 -2.53
N ARG A 57 6.09 3.12 -3.19
CA ARG A 57 6.99 3.50 -4.29
C ARG A 57 6.25 3.99 -5.52
N SER A 58 5.05 3.48 -5.80
CA SER A 58 4.21 3.98 -6.90
C SER A 58 3.47 5.28 -6.56
N GLY A 59 3.42 5.67 -5.29
CA GLY A 59 2.85 6.93 -4.79
C GLY A 59 3.71 8.16 -5.08
N SER A 60 5.03 8.02 -5.25
CA SER A 60 5.97 9.14 -5.36
C SER A 60 5.93 9.92 -6.69
N GLY A 61 5.11 9.48 -7.65
CA GLY A 61 5.08 10.03 -9.02
C GLY A 61 4.35 11.36 -9.22
N ARG A 62 3.84 12.02 -8.18
CA ARG A 62 3.22 13.35 -8.31
C ARG A 62 3.79 14.27 -7.26
N ALA A 63 5.07 14.62 -7.42
CA ALA A 63 5.56 15.89 -6.90
C ALA A 63 4.57 16.94 -7.40
N ARG A 64 3.71 17.46 -6.51
CA ARG A 64 2.90 18.64 -6.82
C ARG A 64 3.91 19.66 -7.32
N ALA A 65 3.76 20.09 -8.58
CA ALA A 65 4.62 21.11 -9.14
C ALA A 65 4.75 22.21 -8.09
N ALA A 66 5.95 22.62 -7.73
CA ALA A 66 6.13 23.61 -6.68
C ALA A 66 5.32 24.85 -7.07
N GLU A 67 4.23 25.10 -6.33
CA GLU A 67 3.35 26.24 -6.55
C GLU A 67 3.93 27.40 -5.75
N VAL A 68 4.36 28.45 -6.46
CA VAL A 68 4.92 29.65 -5.84
C VAL A 68 3.81 30.69 -5.74
N PRO A 69 3.54 31.27 -4.56
CA PRO A 69 2.56 32.35 -4.42
C PRO A 69 2.98 33.58 -5.22
N ILE A 70 2.00 34.22 -5.86
CA ILE A 70 2.12 35.50 -6.56
C ILE A 70 1.64 36.58 -5.58
N TYR A 71 2.49 37.57 -5.31
CA TYR A 71 2.19 38.66 -4.38
C TYR A 71 1.89 39.95 -5.14
N GLU A 72 0.88 40.69 -4.69
CA GLU A 72 0.64 42.08 -5.05
C GLU A 72 0.77 42.92 -3.77
N GLY A 73 1.91 43.58 -3.61
CA GLY A 73 2.32 44.19 -2.35
C GLY A 73 2.49 43.13 -1.24
N LYS A 74 1.62 43.19 -0.22
CA LYS A 74 1.62 42.25 0.92
C LYS A 74 0.54 41.17 0.83
N GLN A 75 -0.25 41.14 -0.25
CA GLN A 75 -1.36 40.20 -0.42
C GLN A 75 -1.02 39.12 -1.44
N VAL A 76 -1.41 37.87 -1.16
CA VAL A 76 -1.28 36.76 -2.11
C VAL A 76 -2.46 36.82 -3.07
N VAL A 77 -2.17 37.08 -4.35
CA VAL A 77 -3.19 37.22 -5.41
C VAL A 77 -3.34 35.96 -6.26
N GLY A 78 -2.44 34.98 -6.12
CA GLY A 78 -2.57 33.70 -6.80
C GLY A 78 -1.40 32.77 -6.55
N PHE A 79 -1.38 31.65 -7.27
CA PHE A 79 -0.29 30.67 -7.24
C PHE A 79 0.12 30.33 -8.66
N ARG A 80 1.42 30.45 -8.97
CA ARG A 80 1.97 30.01 -10.27
C ARG A 80 2.54 28.61 -10.13
N ARG A 81 2.27 27.74 -11.11
CA ARG A 81 2.97 26.47 -11.23
C ARG A 81 4.33 26.70 -11.86
N LEU A 82 5.41 26.31 -11.19
CA LEU A 82 6.70 26.16 -11.86
C LEU A 82 6.60 24.95 -12.79
N LYS A 83 6.54 25.21 -14.10
CA LYS A 83 6.72 24.17 -15.11
C LYS A 83 8.14 23.62 -14.91
N LYS A 84 8.26 22.31 -14.67
CA LYS A 84 9.53 21.61 -14.63
C LYS A 84 10.01 21.34 -16.05
#